data_AF-A0A8C1F7B7-F1
#
_entry.id   AF-A0A8C1F7B7-F1
#
_cell.length_a   1.000
_cell.length_b   1.000
_cell.length_c   1.000
_cell.angle_alpha   90.00
_cell.angle_beta   90.00
_cell.angle_gamma   90.00
#
_symmetry.space_group_name_H-M   'P 1'
#
loop_
_entity.id
_entity.type
_entity.pdbx_description
1 polymer ?
#
loop_
_entity_poly.entity_id
_entity_poly.type
_entity_poly.pdbx_seq_one_letter_code
_entity_poly.pdbx_strand_id
1 'polypeptide(L)'
;MIPTEDASARKREIEDKLKQEQETLSFIRESLEKSDQLTKGMVRELISSSRLMQLENSIIPVHKQTENLQRLQENVDQTLSCLDHVISYYHVAKDTDKIIREGPAGRLDEYLACIAKIQKAVEYFQDNNPDSPELNTVKARFERGKELLEAEFRSLLTRYSKPVPPILILDAIGGDEDMEVQEDVTLEHLPEAVLQDIICISAWLLEYGRNQDFMNVYFQVRSSQLDRSIKGLKEHFRKNSATSALHSPAVQTKRKETPTKKPPKRPGKDDVLDIEIDSYIHCISAFVKLAQSEYALLTEIIPEHHQKKTFDSLIQEALDNLMLEGDNIVSAARRAIMRHDYSAVLTIFPILRHLKQTKPDFDATLQNDPDKEYNMPKDGTVHELTSNAILFLQQLLDFQETAGAMLASQESSSSASSYSSEFSRKLLSTYIYKVLGNLQLNLSNKAKVYEDPALRAVFLHNNYNYILKSLEKSELIQLVAVTHKKVEGSYRELIEQEIQNYQRSWLRVTEHLTERNIPAFQPGTKLKDKERQIIKDKFKGFNDGLEELCKIQQGWAVPDKEQRDAIRQAQKRVVSEAYRAFLQRCANISFTKNPEKYHRYSAEQVEEMIDKLFDTSA
;
A
#
# COMPACT_ATOMS: atom_id res chain seq x y z
N MET A 1 -80.07 -107.84 -30.24
CA MET A 1 -79.24 -108.57 -29.26
C MET A 1 -77.82 -108.59 -29.80
N ILE A 2 -76.88 -108.07 -29.01
CA ILE A 2 -75.57 -107.49 -29.36
C ILE A 2 -74.58 -108.51 -29.95
N PRO A 3 -73.92 -108.27 -31.10
CA PRO A 3 -72.70 -109.05 -31.38
C PRO A 3 -71.62 -108.44 -32.32
N THR A 4 -70.36 -108.51 -31.87
CA THR A 4 -69.15 -108.89 -32.67
C THR A 4 -68.60 -108.07 -33.85
N GLU A 5 -69.21 -106.98 -34.33
CA GLU A 5 -68.61 -106.17 -35.43
C GLU A 5 -67.39 -105.30 -35.03
N ASP A 6 -67.14 -105.05 -33.74
CA ASP A 6 -66.13 -104.09 -33.25
C ASP A 6 -64.72 -104.69 -33.07
N ALA A 7 -64.58 -106.02 -32.94
CA ALA A 7 -63.28 -106.66 -32.61
C ALA A 7 -62.40 -106.98 -33.84
N SER A 8 -63.01 -107.39 -34.96
CA SER A 8 -62.28 -107.74 -36.19
C SER A 8 -61.78 -106.50 -36.94
N ALA A 9 -62.58 -105.44 -36.96
CA ALA A 9 -62.20 -104.15 -37.54
C ALA A 9 -61.02 -103.52 -36.78
N ARG A 10 -61.06 -103.52 -35.43
CA ARG A 10 -59.93 -103.04 -34.61
C ARG A 10 -58.66 -103.85 -34.80
N LYS A 11 -58.74 -105.18 -34.94
CA LYS A 11 -57.56 -106.02 -35.20
C LYS A 11 -56.89 -105.64 -36.53
N ARG A 12 -57.68 -105.45 -37.58
CA ARG A 12 -57.17 -105.06 -38.91
C ARG A 12 -56.58 -103.65 -38.90
N GLU A 13 -57.22 -102.73 -38.19
CA GLU A 13 -56.70 -101.37 -38.00
C GLU A 13 -55.38 -101.35 -37.20
N ILE A 14 -55.22 -102.22 -36.21
CA ILE A 14 -53.97 -102.39 -35.45
C ILE A 14 -52.89 -103.03 -36.33
N GLU A 15 -53.21 -104.03 -37.16
CA GLU A 15 -52.26 -104.64 -38.09
C GLU A 15 -51.78 -103.65 -39.16
N ASP A 16 -52.69 -102.85 -39.72
CA ASP A 16 -52.35 -101.80 -40.69
C ASP A 16 -51.50 -100.69 -40.03
N LYS A 17 -51.83 -100.28 -38.80
CA LYS A 17 -51.02 -99.33 -38.00
C LYS A 17 -49.64 -99.91 -37.66
N LEU A 18 -49.55 -101.19 -37.29
CA LEU A 18 -48.28 -101.84 -36.99
C LEU A 18 -47.39 -101.92 -38.23
N LYS A 19 -47.97 -102.23 -39.40
CA LYS A 19 -47.26 -102.24 -40.67
C LYS A 19 -46.78 -100.84 -41.05
N GLN A 20 -47.63 -99.82 -40.89
CA GLN A 20 -47.28 -98.42 -41.12
C GLN A 20 -46.17 -97.95 -40.17
N GLU A 21 -46.21 -98.34 -38.89
CA GLU A 21 -45.13 -98.06 -37.95
C GLU A 21 -43.84 -98.79 -38.31
N GLN A 22 -43.89 -100.04 -38.77
CA GLN A 22 -42.70 -100.76 -39.24
C GLN A 22 -42.05 -100.13 -40.47
N GLU A 23 -42.84 -99.65 -41.43
CA GLU A 23 -42.35 -98.90 -42.59
C GLU A 23 -41.78 -97.53 -42.17
N THR A 24 -42.38 -96.87 -41.18
CA THR A 24 -41.87 -95.61 -40.65
C THR A 24 -40.55 -95.82 -39.89
N LEU A 25 -40.45 -96.90 -39.12
CA LEU A 25 -39.26 -97.23 -38.33
C LEU A 25 -38.09 -97.64 -39.25
N SER A 26 -38.35 -98.34 -40.36
CA SER A 26 -37.32 -98.66 -41.35
C SER A 26 -36.80 -97.40 -42.06
N PHE A 27 -37.70 -96.48 -42.44
CA PHE A 27 -37.32 -95.19 -43.02
C PHE A 27 -36.50 -94.32 -42.05
N ILE A 28 -36.89 -94.27 -40.78
CA ILE A 28 -36.14 -93.53 -39.74
C ILE A 28 -34.76 -94.17 -39.53
N ARG A 29 -34.64 -95.50 -39.50
CA ARG A 29 -33.34 -96.17 -39.40
C ARG A 29 -32.44 -95.87 -40.58
N GLU A 30 -32.96 -95.92 -41.80
CA GLU A 30 -32.17 -95.60 -42.99
C GLU A 30 -31.75 -94.12 -43.03
N SER A 31 -32.63 -93.21 -42.61
CA SER A 31 -32.31 -91.78 -42.44
C SER A 31 -31.28 -91.55 -41.35
N LEU A 32 -31.35 -92.28 -40.23
CA LEU A 32 -30.39 -92.19 -39.15
C LEU A 32 -29.02 -92.72 -39.58
N GLU A 33 -28.97 -93.81 -40.36
CA GLU A 33 -27.73 -94.36 -40.90
C GLU A 33 -27.10 -93.43 -41.94
N LYS A 34 -27.90 -92.80 -42.81
CA LYS A 34 -27.44 -91.73 -43.70
C LYS A 34 -26.92 -90.53 -42.92
N SER A 35 -27.61 -90.13 -41.87
CA SER A 35 -27.18 -89.02 -41.00
C SER A 35 -25.88 -89.35 -40.26
N ASP A 36 -25.72 -90.58 -39.76
CA ASP A 36 -24.49 -91.04 -39.10
C ASP A 36 -23.32 -91.11 -40.10
N GLN A 37 -23.55 -91.56 -41.34
CA GLN A 37 -22.54 -91.53 -42.40
C GLN A 37 -22.14 -90.09 -42.78
N LEU A 38 -23.11 -89.17 -42.91
CA LEU A 38 -22.83 -87.75 -43.15
C LEU A 38 -22.07 -87.13 -41.98
N THR A 39 -22.44 -87.46 -40.75
CA THR A 39 -21.77 -86.96 -39.53
C THR A 39 -20.34 -87.49 -39.46
N LYS A 40 -20.11 -88.77 -39.73
CA LYS A 40 -18.76 -89.37 -39.83
C LYS A 40 -17.96 -88.77 -40.98
N GLY A 41 -18.59 -88.44 -42.10
CA GLY A 41 -17.99 -87.71 -43.22
C GLY A 41 -17.51 -86.32 -42.82
N MET A 42 -18.39 -85.52 -42.20
CA MET A 42 -18.05 -84.20 -41.67
C MET A 42 -16.93 -84.27 -40.64
N VAL A 43 -17.01 -85.19 -39.68
CA VAL A 43 -15.97 -85.37 -38.65
C VAL A 43 -14.64 -85.77 -39.29
N ARG A 44 -14.64 -86.61 -40.34
CA ARG A 44 -13.43 -86.97 -41.06
C ARG A 44 -12.84 -85.77 -41.81
N GLU A 45 -13.64 -84.92 -42.46
CA GLU A 45 -13.13 -83.69 -43.10
C GLU A 45 -12.58 -82.68 -42.08
N LEU A 46 -13.24 -82.53 -40.93
CA LEU A 46 -12.78 -81.68 -39.83
C LEU A 46 -11.46 -82.19 -39.23
N ILE A 47 -11.34 -83.50 -38.96
CA ILE A 47 -10.14 -84.12 -38.36
C ILE A 47 -9.00 -84.24 -39.38
N SER A 48 -9.29 -84.50 -40.66
CA SER A 48 -8.27 -84.60 -41.72
C SER A 48 -7.78 -83.26 -42.26
N SER A 49 -8.23 -82.15 -41.67
CA SER A 49 -7.82 -80.78 -41.98
C SER A 49 -6.37 -80.46 -41.55
N SER A 50 -5.43 -81.35 -41.87
CA SER A 50 -4.01 -81.05 -42.00
C SER A 50 -3.76 -79.75 -42.78
N ARG A 51 -4.67 -79.39 -43.70
CA ARG A 51 -4.71 -78.08 -44.37
C ARG A 51 -4.87 -76.88 -43.43
N LEU A 52 -5.72 -76.96 -42.39
CA LEU A 52 -5.86 -75.87 -41.41
C LEU A 52 -4.60 -75.75 -40.55
N MET A 53 -4.04 -76.87 -40.10
CA MET A 53 -2.80 -76.87 -39.33
C MET A 53 -1.59 -76.42 -40.17
N GLN A 54 -1.53 -76.78 -41.45
CA GLN A 54 -0.52 -76.29 -42.40
C GLN A 54 -0.71 -74.80 -42.71
N LEU A 55 -1.96 -74.35 -42.87
CA LEU A 55 -2.29 -72.94 -43.07
C LEU A 55 -1.89 -72.13 -41.83
N GLU A 56 -2.24 -72.58 -40.64
CA GLU A 56 -1.85 -71.97 -39.36
C GLU A 56 -0.32 -71.92 -39.21
N ASN A 57 0.38 -73.02 -39.49
CA ASN A 57 1.84 -73.07 -39.47
C ASN A 57 2.51 -72.16 -40.53
N SER A 58 1.80 -71.83 -41.62
CA SER A 58 2.30 -70.92 -42.66
C SER A 58 1.94 -69.45 -42.42
N ILE A 59 0.74 -69.18 -41.89
CA ILE A 59 0.21 -67.84 -41.66
C ILE A 59 0.77 -67.25 -40.37
N ILE A 60 0.90 -68.03 -39.29
CA ILE A 60 1.42 -67.50 -38.01
C ILE A 60 2.82 -66.88 -38.18
N PRO A 61 3.80 -67.52 -38.84
CA PRO A 61 5.11 -66.91 -39.08
C PRO A 61 5.03 -65.65 -39.94
N VAL A 62 4.20 -65.65 -40.99
CA VAL A 62 3.99 -64.47 -41.84
C VAL A 62 3.36 -63.33 -41.04
N HIS A 63 2.33 -63.60 -40.24
CA HIS A 63 1.68 -62.61 -39.39
C HIS A 63 2.65 -62.05 -38.34
N LYS A 64 3.45 -62.92 -37.69
CA LYS A 64 4.53 -62.50 -36.78
C LYS A 64 5.60 -61.66 -37.48
N GLN A 65 5.98 -62.01 -38.71
CA GLN A 65 6.92 -61.21 -39.51
C GLN A 65 6.33 -59.86 -39.91
N THR A 66 5.05 -59.80 -40.30
CA THR A 66 4.34 -58.56 -40.59
C THR A 66 4.23 -57.67 -39.36
N GLU A 67 3.92 -58.24 -38.19
CA GLU A 67 3.86 -57.51 -36.92
C GLU A 67 5.25 -56.95 -36.54
N ASN A 68 6.30 -57.78 -36.69
CA ASN A 68 7.67 -57.31 -36.47
C ASN A 68 8.07 -56.20 -37.46
N LEU A 69 7.64 -56.28 -38.72
CA LEU A 69 7.90 -55.26 -39.73
C LEU A 69 7.14 -53.96 -39.42
N GLN A 70 5.90 -54.04 -38.95
CA GLN A 70 5.14 -52.88 -38.49
C GLN A 70 5.81 -52.20 -37.29
N ARG A 71 6.23 -52.98 -36.28
CA ARG A 71 7.01 -52.44 -35.15
C ARG A 71 8.32 -51.81 -35.60
N LEU A 72 9.02 -52.41 -36.57
CA LEU A 72 10.24 -51.83 -37.13
C LEU A 72 9.93 -50.50 -37.83
N GLN A 73 8.86 -50.44 -38.62
CA GLN A 73 8.43 -49.22 -39.29
C GLN A 73 8.07 -48.13 -38.27
N GLU A 74 7.30 -48.45 -37.24
CA GLU A 74 6.96 -47.52 -36.16
C GLU A 74 8.21 -47.01 -35.44
N ASN A 75 9.18 -47.88 -35.15
CA ASN A 75 10.45 -47.48 -34.54
C ASN A 75 11.26 -46.55 -35.45
N VAL A 76 11.27 -46.81 -36.77
CA VAL A 76 11.93 -45.95 -37.76
C VAL A 76 11.25 -44.59 -37.82
N ASP A 77 9.92 -44.54 -37.89
CA ASP A 77 9.15 -43.30 -37.94
C ASP A 77 9.33 -42.46 -36.66
N GLN A 78 9.35 -43.12 -35.49
CA GLN A 78 9.66 -42.45 -34.21
C GLN A 78 11.08 -41.91 -34.18
N THR A 79 12.06 -42.68 -34.68
CA THR A 79 13.46 -42.24 -34.72
C THR A 79 13.64 -41.06 -35.68
N LEU A 80 12.97 -41.07 -36.84
CA LEU A 80 12.96 -39.96 -37.78
C LEU A 80 12.34 -38.71 -37.14
N SER A 81 11.21 -38.86 -36.45
CA SER A 81 10.58 -37.76 -35.70
C SER A 81 11.51 -37.17 -34.63
N CYS A 82 12.22 -38.02 -33.87
CA CYS A 82 13.22 -37.56 -32.91
C CYS A 82 14.39 -36.83 -33.59
N LEU A 83 14.87 -37.34 -34.74
CA LEU A 83 15.94 -36.70 -35.51
C LEU A 83 15.51 -35.33 -36.04
N ASP A 84 14.31 -35.23 -36.63
CA ASP A 84 13.74 -33.98 -37.14
C ASP A 84 13.54 -32.96 -36.01
N HIS A 85 13.11 -33.42 -34.83
CA HIS A 85 13.00 -32.56 -33.65
C HIS A 85 14.36 -31.97 -33.26
N VAL A 86 15.42 -32.78 -33.23
CA VAL A 86 16.78 -32.31 -32.91
C VAL A 86 17.29 -31.35 -33.99
N ILE A 87 17.17 -31.71 -35.27
CA ILE A 87 17.61 -30.88 -36.41
C ILE A 87 16.89 -29.53 -36.40
N SER A 88 15.62 -29.48 -35.96
CA SER A 88 14.86 -28.24 -35.88
C SER A 88 15.57 -27.16 -35.04
N TYR A 89 16.25 -27.53 -33.94
CA TYR A 89 16.98 -26.60 -33.08
C TYR A 89 18.21 -26.00 -33.77
N TYR A 90 18.90 -26.76 -34.64
CA TYR A 90 20.05 -26.28 -35.41
C TYR A 90 19.64 -25.26 -36.50
N HIS A 91 18.40 -25.31 -36.98
CA HIS A 91 17.88 -24.35 -37.96
C HIS A 91 17.32 -23.07 -37.33
N VAL A 92 17.03 -23.05 -36.02
CA VAL A 92 16.43 -21.90 -35.32
C VAL A 92 17.19 -20.60 -35.58
N ALA A 93 18.53 -20.62 -35.51
CA ALA A 93 19.33 -19.41 -35.72
C ALA A 93 19.17 -18.81 -37.13
N LYS A 94 18.96 -19.66 -38.15
CA LYS A 94 18.76 -19.23 -39.54
C LYS A 94 17.34 -18.76 -39.79
N ASP A 95 16.36 -19.51 -39.28
CA ASP A 95 14.93 -19.21 -39.47
C ASP A 95 14.52 -17.89 -38.82
N THR A 96 15.11 -17.58 -37.66
CA THR A 96 14.76 -16.41 -36.85
C THR A 96 15.55 -15.14 -37.21
N ASP A 97 16.62 -15.26 -38.02
CA ASP A 97 17.52 -14.15 -38.36
C ASP A 97 16.79 -12.94 -38.95
N LYS A 98 15.86 -13.20 -39.88
CA LYS A 98 15.08 -12.14 -40.55
C LYS A 98 14.22 -11.36 -39.55
N ILE A 99 13.48 -12.05 -38.69
CA ILE A 99 12.56 -11.42 -37.73
C ILE A 99 13.37 -10.61 -36.70
N ILE A 100 14.46 -11.17 -36.16
CA ILE A 100 15.32 -10.47 -35.20
C ILE A 100 15.96 -9.24 -35.83
N ARG A 101 16.34 -9.29 -37.12
CA ARG A 101 16.95 -8.14 -37.81
C ARG A 101 15.96 -7.01 -38.04
N GLU A 102 14.70 -7.33 -38.35
CA GLU A 102 13.69 -6.32 -38.65
C GLU A 102 13.02 -5.73 -37.39
N GLY A 103 13.11 -6.42 -36.25
CA GLY A 103 12.66 -5.92 -34.94
C GLY A 103 11.16 -6.07 -34.66
N PRO A 104 10.73 -5.78 -33.42
CA PRO A 104 9.37 -6.02 -32.92
C PRO A 104 8.32 -5.00 -33.40
N ALA A 105 8.73 -3.85 -33.94
CA ALA A 105 7.83 -2.74 -34.26
C ALA A 105 6.67 -3.16 -35.19
N GLY A 106 5.43 -3.02 -34.70
CA GLY A 106 4.20 -3.33 -35.44
C GLY A 106 3.87 -4.83 -35.59
N ARG A 107 4.62 -5.73 -34.92
CA ARG A 107 4.44 -7.19 -35.00
C ARG A 107 4.94 -7.89 -33.73
N LEU A 108 4.55 -7.37 -32.58
CA LEU A 108 5.04 -7.83 -31.28
C LEU A 108 4.79 -9.33 -31.08
N ASP A 109 3.60 -9.83 -31.37
CA ASP A 109 3.24 -11.25 -31.20
C ASP A 109 4.12 -12.20 -32.01
N GLU A 110 4.34 -11.88 -33.29
CA GLU A 110 5.22 -12.67 -34.17
C GLU A 110 6.66 -12.66 -33.64
N TYR A 111 7.10 -11.51 -33.15
CA TYR A 111 8.44 -11.34 -32.61
C TYR A 111 8.65 -12.08 -31.28
N LEU A 112 7.66 -12.05 -30.37
CA LEU A 112 7.69 -12.80 -29.11
C LEU A 112 7.67 -14.32 -29.36
N ALA A 113 6.86 -14.79 -30.33
CA ALA A 113 6.87 -16.19 -30.74
C ALA A 113 8.23 -16.62 -31.31
N CYS A 114 8.87 -15.74 -32.09
CA CYS A 114 10.22 -15.94 -32.61
C CYS A 114 11.24 -16.06 -31.47
N ILE A 115 11.22 -15.16 -30.48
CA ILE A 115 12.10 -15.21 -29.32
C ILE A 115 11.87 -16.45 -28.46
N ALA A 116 10.62 -16.86 -28.25
CA ALA A 116 10.30 -18.10 -27.52
C ALA A 116 10.87 -19.35 -28.24
N LYS A 117 10.88 -19.36 -29.59
CA LYS A 117 11.55 -20.43 -30.37
C LYS A 117 13.06 -20.45 -30.13
N ILE A 118 13.70 -19.28 -30.04
CA ILE A 118 15.13 -19.15 -29.72
C ILE A 118 15.40 -19.63 -28.28
N GLN A 119 14.56 -19.23 -27.31
CA GLN A 119 14.69 -19.64 -25.91
C GLN A 119 14.64 -21.17 -25.75
N LYS A 120 13.68 -21.84 -26.39
CA LYS A 120 13.60 -23.31 -26.39
C LYS A 120 14.86 -23.96 -26.95
N ALA A 121 15.47 -23.36 -27.97
CA ALA A 121 16.74 -23.84 -28.51
C ALA A 121 17.90 -23.63 -27.53
N VAL A 122 17.93 -22.50 -26.81
CA VAL A 122 18.91 -22.24 -25.75
C VAL A 122 18.81 -23.29 -24.64
N GLU A 123 17.60 -23.58 -24.15
CA GLU A 123 17.33 -24.60 -23.14
C GLU A 123 17.79 -25.99 -23.63
N TYR A 124 17.38 -26.38 -24.84
CA TYR A 124 17.79 -27.65 -25.45
C TYR A 124 19.32 -27.81 -25.52
N PHE A 125 20.03 -26.81 -26.07
CA PHE A 125 21.48 -26.88 -26.20
C PHE A 125 22.19 -26.81 -24.85
N GLN A 126 21.65 -26.09 -23.87
CA GLN A 126 22.22 -26.00 -22.53
C GLN A 126 22.15 -27.34 -21.79
N ASP A 127 21.05 -28.08 -21.94
CA ASP A 127 20.85 -29.37 -21.28
C ASP A 127 21.59 -30.52 -21.97
N ASN A 128 21.72 -30.47 -23.31
CA ASN A 128 22.27 -31.57 -24.08
C ASN A 128 23.73 -31.35 -24.53
N ASN A 129 24.14 -30.12 -24.85
CA ASN A 129 25.45 -29.79 -25.44
C ASN A 129 25.97 -28.40 -24.97
N PRO A 130 26.38 -28.26 -23.69
CA PRO A 130 26.66 -26.95 -23.08
C PRO A 130 27.87 -26.20 -23.68
N ASP A 131 28.83 -26.89 -24.30
CA ASP A 131 30.04 -26.27 -24.88
C ASP A 131 29.95 -26.06 -26.40
N SER A 132 28.75 -26.17 -26.99
CA SER A 132 28.55 -26.06 -28.43
C SER A 132 28.63 -24.61 -28.97
N PRO A 133 29.20 -24.38 -30.16
CA PRO A 133 29.18 -23.07 -30.81
C PRO A 133 27.76 -22.63 -31.20
N GLU A 134 26.85 -23.57 -31.43
CA GLU A 134 25.44 -23.34 -31.68
C GLU A 134 24.77 -22.68 -30.48
N LEU A 135 25.05 -23.14 -29.26
CA LEU A 135 24.54 -22.52 -28.02
C LEU A 135 24.94 -21.05 -27.91
N ASN A 136 26.21 -20.74 -28.18
CA ASN A 136 26.72 -19.37 -28.15
C ASN A 136 26.01 -18.48 -29.19
N THR A 137 25.72 -19.04 -30.37
CA THR A 137 25.01 -18.35 -31.44
C THR A 137 23.57 -18.04 -31.03
N VAL A 138 22.81 -19.03 -30.54
CA VAL A 138 21.40 -18.80 -30.13
C VAL A 138 21.31 -17.91 -28.90
N LYS A 139 22.24 -17.99 -27.93
CA LYS A 139 22.33 -17.07 -26.80
C LYS A 139 22.56 -15.63 -27.24
N ALA A 140 23.52 -15.40 -28.13
CA ALA A 140 23.77 -14.05 -28.67
C ALA A 140 22.55 -13.48 -29.40
N ARG A 141 21.79 -14.32 -30.12
CA ARG A 141 20.54 -13.91 -30.78
C ARG A 141 19.43 -13.60 -29.79
N PHE A 142 19.29 -14.39 -28.73
CA PHE A 142 18.33 -14.13 -27.66
C PHE A 142 18.62 -12.78 -26.99
N GLU A 143 19.88 -12.53 -26.63
CA GLU A 143 20.29 -11.27 -26.02
C GLU A 143 20.07 -10.07 -26.97
N ARG A 144 20.37 -10.23 -28.26
CA ARG A 144 20.05 -9.20 -29.26
C ARG A 144 18.54 -8.95 -29.37
N GLY A 145 17.75 -10.02 -29.32
CA GLY A 145 16.30 -9.96 -29.38
C GLY A 145 15.70 -9.15 -28.23
N LYS A 146 16.26 -9.35 -27.04
CA LYS A 146 15.93 -8.62 -25.81
C LYS A 146 16.30 -7.15 -25.86
N GLU A 147 17.51 -6.79 -26.31
CA GLU A 147 17.90 -5.38 -26.50
C GLU A 147 16.93 -4.63 -27.41
N LEU A 148 16.41 -5.30 -28.45
CA LEU A 148 15.43 -4.72 -29.36
C LEU A 148 14.04 -4.55 -28.71
N LEU A 149 13.64 -5.42 -27.78
CA LEU A 149 12.42 -5.24 -26.98
C LEU A 149 12.55 -4.06 -26.02
N GLU A 150 13.69 -3.92 -25.35
CA GLU A 150 13.98 -2.75 -24.49
C GLU A 150 13.96 -1.45 -25.30
N ALA A 151 14.54 -1.47 -26.51
CA ALA A 151 14.50 -0.33 -27.42
C ALA A 151 13.09 0.00 -27.90
N GLU A 152 12.26 -1.02 -28.18
CA GLU A 152 10.87 -0.82 -28.61
C GLU A 152 10.00 -0.27 -27.47
N PHE A 153 10.16 -0.78 -26.25
CA PHE A 153 9.50 -0.23 -25.06
C PHE A 153 9.78 1.27 -24.91
N ARG A 154 11.06 1.67 -25.02
CA ARG A 154 11.46 3.07 -25.00
C ARG A 154 10.85 3.87 -26.17
N SER A 155 10.83 3.29 -27.37
CA SER A 155 10.29 3.91 -28.59
C SER A 155 8.80 4.19 -28.45
N LEU A 156 8.01 3.20 -28.05
CA LEU A 156 6.56 3.31 -27.85
C LEU A 156 6.24 4.38 -26.81
N LEU A 157 6.88 4.33 -25.64
CA LEU A 157 6.67 5.33 -24.59
C LEU A 157 7.02 6.74 -25.05
N THR A 158 8.19 6.93 -25.68
CA THR A 158 8.66 8.25 -26.10
C THR A 158 7.80 8.83 -27.23
N ARG A 159 7.29 7.98 -28.13
CA ARG A 159 6.50 8.40 -29.30
C ARG A 159 5.06 8.75 -28.94
N TYR A 160 4.45 8.01 -28.03
CA TYR A 160 3.02 8.13 -27.72
C TYR A 160 2.73 8.91 -26.43
N SER A 161 3.66 9.00 -25.48
CA SER A 161 3.48 9.83 -24.29
C SER A 161 3.54 11.31 -24.67
N LYS A 162 2.40 12.00 -24.64
CA LYS A 162 2.30 13.44 -24.94
C LYS A 162 1.85 14.21 -23.69
N PRO A 163 2.23 15.49 -23.54
CA PRO A 163 1.72 16.30 -22.45
C PRO A 163 0.21 16.48 -22.61
N VAL A 164 -0.53 16.41 -21.50
CA VAL A 164 -1.97 16.59 -21.47
C VAL A 164 -2.30 18.07 -21.80
N PRO A 165 -3.18 18.34 -22.77
CA PRO A 165 -3.61 19.69 -23.11
C PRO A 165 -4.25 20.42 -21.92
N PRO A 166 -4.00 21.74 -21.74
CA PRO A 166 -4.57 22.53 -20.64
C PRO A 166 -6.09 22.44 -20.51
N ILE A 167 -6.82 22.38 -21.62
CA ILE A 167 -8.29 22.32 -21.62
C ILE A 167 -8.78 21.01 -20.97
N LEU A 168 -8.19 19.87 -21.32
CA LEU A 168 -8.56 18.58 -20.73
C LEU A 168 -8.22 18.51 -19.24
N ILE A 169 -7.12 19.15 -18.82
CA ILE A 169 -6.77 19.27 -17.41
C ILE A 169 -7.83 20.11 -16.67
N LEU A 170 -8.26 21.23 -17.25
CA LEU A 170 -9.31 22.07 -16.66
C LEU A 170 -10.66 21.37 -16.61
N ASP A 171 -11.02 20.59 -17.63
CA ASP A 171 -12.25 19.78 -17.62
C ASP A 171 -12.20 18.70 -16.53
N ALA A 172 -11.03 18.10 -16.28
CA ALA A 172 -10.82 17.12 -15.21
C ALA A 172 -10.78 17.72 -13.80
N ILE A 173 -10.46 19.01 -13.66
CA ILE A 173 -10.47 19.75 -12.37
C ILE A 173 -11.84 20.39 -12.10
N GLY A 174 -12.51 20.91 -13.15
CA GLY A 174 -13.71 21.73 -13.08
C GLY A 174 -15.01 20.99 -12.79
N GLY A 175 -14.95 19.69 -12.49
CA GLY A 175 -16.12 18.87 -12.15
C GLY A 175 -16.74 19.15 -10.77
N ASP A 176 -16.29 20.18 -10.05
CA ASP A 176 -16.45 20.24 -8.59
C ASP A 176 -17.43 21.31 -8.06
N GLU A 177 -18.21 22.02 -8.89
CA GLU A 177 -19.11 23.05 -8.32
C GLU A 177 -20.63 22.92 -8.49
N ASP A 178 -21.26 22.17 -9.42
CA ASP A 178 -22.75 22.22 -9.46
C ASP A 178 -23.54 21.09 -10.18
N MET A 179 -22.96 19.96 -10.61
CA MET A 179 -23.74 18.92 -11.32
C MET A 179 -23.61 17.52 -10.71
N GLU A 180 -24.69 17.04 -10.09
CA GLU A 180 -24.80 15.80 -9.31
C GLU A 180 -24.56 14.47 -10.07
N VAL A 181 -24.21 14.46 -11.36
CA VAL A 181 -23.81 13.23 -12.07
C VAL A 181 -22.89 13.61 -13.21
N GLN A 182 -21.57 13.57 -13.01
CA GLN A 182 -20.62 13.71 -14.11
C GLN A 182 -19.64 12.53 -14.07
N GLU A 183 -19.56 11.82 -15.19
CA GLU A 183 -18.62 10.72 -15.39
C GLU A 183 -17.21 11.20 -15.06
N ASP A 184 -16.48 10.43 -14.24
CA ASP A 184 -15.09 10.70 -13.90
C ASP A 184 -14.30 10.80 -15.22
N VAL A 185 -13.79 12.00 -15.55
CA VAL A 185 -13.11 12.24 -16.83
C VAL A 185 -11.78 11.50 -16.80
N THR A 186 -11.74 10.33 -17.44
CA THR A 186 -10.52 9.52 -17.55
C THR A 186 -9.56 10.16 -18.55
N LEU A 187 -8.36 10.52 -18.07
CA LEU A 187 -7.31 11.05 -18.94
C LEU A 187 -6.60 9.89 -19.66
N GLU A 188 -6.85 9.75 -20.95
CA GLU A 188 -6.18 8.75 -21.79
C GLU A 188 -4.74 9.20 -22.14
N HIS A 189 -3.75 8.49 -21.59
CA HIS A 189 -2.34 8.80 -21.77
C HIS A 189 -1.70 8.16 -22.99
N LEU A 190 -2.20 7.00 -23.39
CA LEU A 190 -1.66 6.15 -24.45
C LEU A 190 -2.82 5.52 -25.22
N PRO A 191 -2.70 5.32 -26.55
CA PRO A 191 -3.68 4.52 -27.29
C PRO A 191 -3.72 3.08 -26.78
N GLU A 192 -4.92 2.49 -26.68
CA GLU A 192 -5.13 1.13 -26.14
C GLU A 192 -4.20 0.07 -26.76
N ALA A 193 -4.06 0.05 -28.08
CA ALA A 193 -3.18 -0.90 -28.77
C ALA A 193 -1.71 -0.76 -28.34
N VAL A 194 -1.24 0.47 -28.09
CA VAL A 194 0.13 0.73 -27.65
C VAL A 194 0.31 0.37 -26.17
N LEU A 195 -0.72 0.60 -25.35
CA LEU A 195 -0.73 0.20 -23.94
C LEU A 195 -0.59 -1.33 -23.81
N GLN A 196 -1.37 -2.09 -24.57
CA GLN A 196 -1.26 -3.56 -24.59
C GLN A 196 0.13 -4.03 -25.01
N ASP A 197 0.72 -3.43 -26.06
CA ASP A 197 2.10 -3.74 -26.47
C ASP A 197 3.11 -3.46 -25.35
N ILE A 198 2.99 -2.32 -24.67
CA ILE A 198 3.86 -1.93 -23.55
C ILE A 198 3.70 -2.90 -22.36
N ILE A 199 2.48 -3.30 -22.02
CA ILE A 199 2.20 -4.28 -20.96
C ILE A 199 2.86 -5.61 -21.30
N CYS A 200 2.65 -6.13 -22.51
CA CYS A 200 3.27 -7.38 -22.98
C CYS A 200 4.80 -7.32 -22.92
N ILE A 201 5.41 -6.23 -23.40
CA ILE A 201 6.87 -6.07 -23.35
C ILE A 201 7.36 -5.96 -21.90
N SER A 202 6.67 -5.21 -21.04
CA SER A 202 7.05 -5.05 -19.63
C SER A 202 7.00 -6.36 -18.84
N ALA A 203 5.98 -7.18 -19.06
CA ALA A 203 5.86 -8.50 -18.45
C ALA A 203 6.97 -9.43 -18.94
N TRP A 204 7.28 -9.39 -20.24
CA TRP A 204 8.37 -10.19 -20.81
C TRP A 204 9.74 -9.75 -20.27
N LEU A 205 10.00 -8.45 -20.19
CA LEU A 205 11.24 -7.90 -19.62
C LEU A 205 11.36 -8.13 -18.11
N LEU A 206 10.26 -8.32 -17.39
CA LEU A 206 10.32 -8.68 -15.98
C LEU A 206 10.87 -10.11 -15.78
N GLU A 207 10.42 -11.04 -16.61
CA GLU A 207 10.80 -12.45 -16.52
C GLU A 207 12.18 -12.73 -17.12
N TYR A 208 12.49 -12.10 -18.26
CA TYR A 208 13.69 -12.37 -19.04
C TYR A 208 14.72 -11.22 -19.04
N GLY A 209 14.45 -10.12 -18.32
CA GLY A 209 15.29 -8.92 -18.22
C GLY A 209 16.66 -9.14 -17.58
N ARG A 210 17.65 -8.30 -17.93
CA ARG A 210 18.99 -8.33 -17.31
C ARG A 210 18.97 -7.50 -16.02
N ASN A 211 18.16 -6.46 -16.03
CA ASN A 211 17.96 -5.51 -14.95
C ASN A 211 16.55 -4.89 -15.06
N GLN A 212 16.22 -4.04 -14.10
CA GLN A 212 14.93 -3.34 -14.04
C GLN A 212 14.99 -1.95 -14.70
N ASP A 213 15.92 -1.73 -15.64
CA ASP A 213 16.18 -0.40 -16.21
C ASP A 213 15.01 0.12 -17.05
N PHE A 214 14.18 -0.76 -17.61
CA PHE A 214 12.98 -0.33 -18.34
C PHE A 214 12.02 0.47 -17.45
N MET A 215 11.98 0.18 -16.14
CA MET A 215 11.19 0.98 -15.17
C MET A 215 11.77 2.40 -15.03
N ASN A 216 13.10 2.53 -15.11
CA ASN A 216 13.77 3.84 -15.13
C ASN A 216 13.40 4.62 -16.39
N VAL A 217 13.37 3.95 -17.54
CA VAL A 217 12.92 4.56 -18.80
C VAL A 217 11.46 5.01 -18.70
N TYR A 218 10.61 4.18 -18.11
CA TYR A 218 9.19 4.48 -17.92
C TYR A 218 9.00 5.77 -17.11
N PHE A 219 9.51 5.81 -15.87
CA PHE A 219 9.26 6.99 -15.03
C PHE A 219 9.93 8.24 -15.60
N GLN A 220 11.09 8.15 -16.24
CA GLN A 220 11.76 9.31 -16.86
C GLN A 220 10.92 9.93 -17.97
N VAL A 221 10.36 9.11 -18.86
CA VAL A 221 9.51 9.58 -19.95
C VAL A 221 8.23 10.17 -19.38
N ARG A 222 7.55 9.46 -18.49
CA ARG A 222 6.28 9.92 -17.90
C ARG A 222 6.44 11.19 -17.06
N SER A 223 7.49 11.28 -16.24
CA SER A 223 7.84 12.45 -15.43
C SER A 223 7.99 13.72 -16.27
N SER A 224 8.74 13.63 -17.39
CA SER A 224 8.89 14.74 -18.35
C SER A 224 7.54 15.21 -18.91
N GLN A 225 6.61 14.29 -19.19
CA GLN A 225 5.31 14.66 -19.75
C GLN A 225 4.36 15.24 -18.70
N LEU A 226 4.39 14.73 -17.47
CA LEU A 226 3.67 15.29 -16.32
C LEU A 226 4.09 16.75 -16.07
N ASP A 227 5.39 17.00 -15.95
CA ASP A 227 5.95 18.34 -15.74
C ASP A 227 5.59 19.30 -16.89
N ARG A 228 5.71 18.85 -18.16
CA ARG A 228 5.31 19.64 -19.33
C ARG A 228 3.82 19.97 -19.36
N SER A 229 2.97 19.08 -18.85
CA SER A 229 1.52 19.30 -18.79
C SER A 229 1.18 20.43 -17.82
N ILE A 230 1.79 20.43 -16.64
CA ILE A 230 1.61 21.48 -15.61
C ILE A 230 2.18 22.82 -16.10
N LYS A 231 3.39 22.82 -16.70
CA LYS A 231 3.97 24.03 -17.31
C LYS A 231 3.11 24.58 -18.45
N GLY A 232 2.53 23.69 -19.26
CA GLY A 232 1.60 24.03 -20.33
C GLY A 232 0.33 24.72 -19.82
N LEU A 233 -0.23 24.23 -18.71
CA LEU A 233 -1.38 24.84 -18.04
C LEU A 233 -1.05 26.25 -17.53
N LYS A 234 0.08 26.42 -16.85
CA LYS A 234 0.54 27.74 -16.37
C LYS A 234 0.66 28.76 -17.51
N GLU A 235 1.28 28.35 -18.62
CA GLU A 235 1.45 29.22 -19.79
C GLU A 235 0.10 29.56 -20.46
N HIS A 236 -0.87 28.65 -20.43
CA HIS A 236 -2.22 28.89 -20.92
C HIS A 236 -2.92 30.02 -20.13
N PHE A 237 -2.84 30.00 -18.79
CA PHE A 237 -3.36 31.09 -17.96
C PHE A 237 -2.65 32.42 -18.25
N ARG A 238 -1.32 32.40 -18.40
CA ARG A 238 -0.55 33.62 -18.73
C ARG A 238 -0.94 34.23 -20.07
N LYS A 239 -1.21 33.41 -21.09
CA LYS A 239 -1.61 33.87 -22.44
C LYS A 239 -3.04 34.39 -22.49
N ASN A 240 -3.99 33.69 -21.87
CA ASN A 240 -5.40 34.10 -21.92
C ASN A 240 -5.64 35.43 -21.21
N SER A 241 -4.88 35.70 -20.15
CA SER A 241 -4.89 37.00 -19.45
C SER A 241 -4.32 38.16 -20.27
N ALA A 242 -3.46 37.91 -21.25
CA ALA A 242 -2.92 38.95 -22.13
C ALA A 242 -3.90 39.36 -23.26
N THR A 243 -4.79 38.46 -23.66
CA THR A 243 -5.76 38.68 -24.76
C THR A 243 -7.04 39.40 -24.34
N SER A 244 -7.44 39.32 -23.08
CA SER A 244 -8.61 40.05 -22.55
C SER A 244 -8.40 41.58 -22.48
N ALA A 245 -7.18 42.07 -22.70
CA ALA A 245 -6.87 43.51 -22.73
C ALA A 245 -7.16 44.20 -24.09
N LEU A 246 -7.55 43.49 -25.17
CA LEU A 246 -7.66 44.09 -26.50
C LEU A 246 -9.03 44.05 -27.20
N HIS A 247 -10.03 43.28 -26.76
CA HIS A 247 -11.31 43.20 -27.49
C HIS A 247 -12.54 43.42 -26.59
N SER A 248 -13.05 44.65 -26.60
CA SER A 248 -14.45 44.96 -26.31
C SER A 248 -15.08 45.55 -27.59
N PRO A 249 -16.07 44.91 -28.23
CA PRO A 249 -16.82 45.52 -29.32
C PRO A 249 -17.78 46.56 -28.73
N ALA A 250 -17.57 47.82 -29.05
CA ALA A 250 -18.45 48.91 -28.66
C ALA A 250 -19.82 48.79 -29.35
N VAL A 251 -20.88 48.53 -28.56
CA VAL A 251 -22.26 48.81 -28.98
C VAL A 251 -22.68 50.15 -28.39
N GLN A 252 -23.00 51.06 -29.30
CA GLN A 252 -23.24 52.48 -29.08
C GLN A 252 -24.53 52.73 -28.28
N THR A 253 -24.43 53.47 -27.17
CA THR A 253 -25.56 54.23 -26.61
C THR A 253 -25.21 55.72 -26.60
N LYS A 254 -25.98 56.50 -27.36
CA LYS A 254 -25.89 57.96 -27.41
C LYS A 254 -26.23 58.56 -26.04
N ARG A 255 -25.27 59.23 -25.38
CA ARG A 255 -25.57 60.33 -24.44
C ARG A 255 -24.35 61.25 -24.22
N LYS A 256 -24.53 62.48 -24.70
CA LYS A 256 -23.95 63.80 -24.36
C LYS A 256 -22.66 63.86 -23.53
N GLU A 257 -21.71 64.58 -24.13
CA GLU A 257 -20.40 65.00 -23.67
C GLU A 257 -20.40 65.75 -22.32
N THR A 258 -19.44 65.41 -21.47
CA THR A 258 -18.65 66.35 -20.65
C THR A 258 -17.19 65.88 -20.64
N PRO A 259 -16.18 66.76 -20.83
CA PRO A 259 -14.81 66.35 -21.03
C PRO A 259 -14.03 66.32 -19.70
N THR A 260 -13.87 65.16 -19.11
CA THR A 260 -12.75 64.90 -18.18
C THR A 260 -12.03 63.62 -18.60
N LYS A 261 -10.97 63.78 -19.40
CA LYS A 261 -10.02 62.70 -19.72
C LYS A 261 -9.32 62.24 -18.43
N LYS A 262 -9.81 61.16 -17.82
CA LYS A 262 -8.92 60.27 -17.04
C LYS A 262 -8.16 59.38 -18.03
N PRO A 263 -6.85 59.18 -17.88
CA PRO A 263 -6.12 58.23 -18.71
C PRO A 263 -6.65 56.80 -18.45
N PRO A 264 -6.61 55.90 -19.45
CA PRO A 264 -6.98 54.51 -19.24
C PRO A 264 -6.06 53.91 -18.15
N LYS A 265 -6.67 53.33 -17.12
CA LYS A 265 -5.99 52.62 -16.04
C LYS A 265 -5.21 51.47 -16.69
N ARG A 266 -3.88 51.53 -16.68
CA ARG A 266 -3.04 50.36 -16.97
C ARG A 266 -3.36 49.29 -15.91
N PRO A 267 -3.34 47.98 -16.24
CA PRO A 267 -3.51 46.94 -15.24
C PRO A 267 -2.53 47.19 -14.09
N GLY A 268 -3.05 47.14 -12.86
CA GLY A 268 -2.27 47.39 -11.66
C GLY A 268 -1.26 46.26 -11.43
N LYS A 269 -0.24 46.50 -10.60
CA LYS A 269 0.62 45.40 -10.10
C LYS A 269 -0.18 44.33 -9.33
N ASP A 270 -1.30 44.74 -8.74
CA ASP A 270 -2.19 43.88 -7.97
C ASP A 270 -2.87 42.83 -8.86
N ASP A 271 -3.32 43.22 -10.07
CA ASP A 271 -3.95 42.30 -11.03
C ASP A 271 -3.00 41.18 -11.51
N VAL A 272 -1.68 41.42 -11.50
CA VAL A 272 -0.68 40.45 -11.99
C VAL A 272 -0.41 39.36 -10.96
N LEU A 273 -0.35 39.73 -9.67
CA LEU A 273 -0.15 38.78 -8.56
C LEU A 273 -1.37 37.88 -8.38
N ASP A 274 -2.59 38.41 -8.54
CA ASP A 274 -3.82 37.62 -8.46
C ASP A 274 -3.87 36.54 -9.57
N ILE A 275 -3.46 36.88 -10.80
CA ILE A 275 -3.37 35.92 -11.92
C ILE A 275 -2.30 34.84 -11.66
N GLU A 276 -1.13 35.22 -11.11
CA GLU A 276 -0.08 34.26 -10.76
C GLU A 276 -0.56 33.26 -9.72
N ILE A 277 -1.33 33.74 -8.74
CA ILE A 277 -1.89 32.93 -7.66
C ILE A 277 -3.00 32.01 -8.15
N ASP A 278 -3.94 32.51 -8.95
CA ASP A 278 -4.98 31.67 -9.57
C ASP A 278 -4.35 30.59 -10.45
N SER A 279 -3.31 30.93 -11.22
CA SER A 279 -2.59 29.96 -12.04
C SER A 279 -1.91 28.89 -11.18
N TYR A 280 -1.37 29.27 -10.02
CA TYR A 280 -0.71 28.35 -9.09
C TYR A 280 -1.70 27.39 -8.42
N ILE A 281 -2.87 27.89 -8.03
CA ILE A 281 -3.97 27.07 -7.48
C ILE A 281 -4.35 25.98 -8.48
N HIS A 282 -4.58 26.34 -9.75
CA HIS A 282 -4.92 25.36 -10.79
C HIS A 282 -3.76 24.38 -11.05
N CYS A 283 -2.50 24.82 -10.92
CA CYS A 283 -1.34 23.92 -11.05
C CYS A 283 -1.29 22.89 -9.91
N ILE A 284 -1.68 23.25 -8.68
CA ILE A 284 -1.79 22.31 -7.56
C ILE A 284 -2.86 21.27 -7.86
N SER A 285 -4.07 21.69 -8.25
CA SER A 285 -5.16 20.73 -8.57
C SER A 285 -4.78 19.84 -9.75
N ALA A 286 -4.16 20.41 -10.78
CA ALA A 286 -3.66 19.69 -11.95
C ALA A 286 -2.62 18.64 -11.56
N PHE A 287 -1.67 18.99 -10.70
CA PHE A 287 -0.67 18.04 -10.23
C PHE A 287 -1.33 16.82 -9.55
N VAL A 288 -2.30 17.04 -8.66
CA VAL A 288 -3.00 15.93 -7.98
C VAL A 288 -3.75 15.06 -8.98
N LYS A 289 -4.56 15.65 -9.88
CA LYS A 289 -5.33 14.88 -10.88
C LYS A 289 -4.43 14.13 -11.86
N LEU A 290 -3.36 14.77 -12.33
CA LEU A 290 -2.41 14.11 -13.23
C LEU A 290 -1.63 13.00 -12.50
N ALA A 291 -1.22 13.21 -11.25
CA ALA A 291 -0.55 12.18 -10.45
C ALA A 291 -1.44 10.96 -10.21
N GLN A 292 -2.73 11.15 -9.92
CA GLN A 292 -3.72 10.06 -9.82
C GLN A 292 -3.82 9.27 -11.12
N SER A 293 -3.89 9.98 -12.25
CA SER A 293 -3.98 9.36 -13.57
C SER A 293 -2.69 8.64 -13.98
N GLU A 294 -1.51 9.18 -13.64
CA GLU A 294 -0.22 8.49 -13.83
C GLU A 294 -0.12 7.25 -12.94
N TYR A 295 -0.63 7.29 -11.71
CA TYR A 295 -0.66 6.12 -10.82
C TYR A 295 -1.52 5.01 -11.42
N ALA A 296 -2.71 5.33 -11.93
CA ALA A 296 -3.57 4.35 -12.60
C ALA A 296 -2.85 3.67 -13.77
N LEU A 297 -2.24 4.45 -14.67
CA LEU A 297 -1.46 3.91 -15.79
C LEU A 297 -0.26 3.06 -15.31
N LEU A 298 0.41 3.50 -14.26
CA LEU A 298 1.56 2.81 -13.69
C LEU A 298 1.18 1.45 -13.12
N THR A 299 0.00 1.30 -12.51
CA THR A 299 -0.45 0.02 -11.95
C THR A 299 -0.68 -1.06 -13.00
N GLU A 300 -0.97 -0.66 -14.24
CA GLU A 300 -1.15 -1.61 -15.37
C GLU A 300 0.18 -2.11 -15.94
N ILE A 301 1.24 -1.30 -15.88
CA ILE A 301 2.52 -1.58 -16.56
C ILE A 301 3.60 -2.07 -15.57
N ILE A 302 3.62 -1.53 -14.36
CA ILE A 302 4.70 -1.77 -13.39
C ILE A 302 4.26 -2.79 -12.33
N PRO A 303 5.08 -3.80 -12.01
CA PRO A 303 4.76 -4.82 -11.00
C PRO A 303 4.59 -4.22 -9.60
N GLU A 304 3.63 -4.73 -8.82
CA GLU A 304 3.20 -4.22 -7.50
C GLU A 304 4.36 -3.84 -6.57
N HIS A 305 5.38 -4.69 -6.45
CA HIS A 305 6.55 -4.45 -5.60
C HIS A 305 7.38 -3.22 -5.98
N HIS A 306 7.34 -2.79 -7.25
CA HIS A 306 8.11 -1.66 -7.76
C HIS A 306 7.26 -0.41 -8.00
N GLN A 307 5.94 -0.49 -7.84
CA GLN A 307 5.03 0.61 -8.15
C GLN A 307 5.34 1.85 -7.33
N LYS A 308 5.46 1.71 -6.00
CA LYS A 308 5.72 2.84 -5.09
C LYS A 308 7.00 3.60 -5.46
N LYS A 309 8.13 2.89 -5.54
CA LYS A 309 9.42 3.49 -5.87
C LYS A 309 9.43 4.18 -7.24
N THR A 310 8.77 3.55 -8.22
CA THR A 310 8.68 4.08 -9.59
C THR A 310 7.79 5.32 -9.63
N PHE A 311 6.68 5.31 -8.89
CA PHE A 311 5.77 6.45 -8.77
C PHE A 311 6.42 7.63 -8.05
N ASP A 312 7.09 7.41 -6.92
CA ASP A 312 7.83 8.44 -6.19
C ASP A 312 8.84 9.13 -7.11
N SER A 313 9.57 8.35 -7.92
CA SER A 313 10.54 8.88 -8.90
C SER A 313 9.87 9.60 -10.08
N LEU A 314 8.66 9.21 -10.46
CA LEU A 314 7.90 9.82 -11.56
C LEU A 314 7.42 11.22 -11.20
N ILE A 315 6.86 11.40 -10.00
CA ILE A 315 6.25 12.68 -9.60
C ILE A 315 7.26 13.72 -9.11
N GLN A 316 8.48 13.29 -8.75
CA GLN A 316 9.49 14.12 -8.08
C GLN A 316 9.79 15.43 -8.83
N GLU A 317 10.10 15.38 -10.13
CA GLU A 317 10.46 16.59 -10.89
C GLU A 317 9.33 17.61 -10.94
N ALA A 318 8.09 17.14 -11.17
CA ALA A 318 6.91 17.99 -11.20
C ALA A 318 6.60 18.59 -9.83
N LEU A 319 6.75 17.80 -8.76
CA LEU A 319 6.56 18.24 -7.38
C LEU A 319 7.59 19.28 -6.96
N ASP A 320 8.88 19.04 -7.25
CA ASP A 320 9.97 19.97 -6.94
C ASP A 320 9.77 21.31 -7.65
N ASN A 321 9.35 21.29 -8.92
CA ASN A 321 9.05 22.50 -9.67
C ASN A 321 7.83 23.25 -9.11
N LEU A 322 6.80 22.53 -8.64
CA LEU A 322 5.63 23.12 -7.98
C LEU A 322 6.01 23.76 -6.64
N MET A 323 6.85 23.09 -5.83
CA MET A 323 7.37 23.62 -4.57
C MET A 323 8.22 24.87 -4.78
N LEU A 324 9.09 24.87 -5.79
CA LEU A 324 9.90 26.03 -6.16
C LEU A 324 9.03 27.24 -6.53
N GLU A 325 7.91 27.02 -7.21
CA GLU A 325 6.95 28.07 -7.50
C GLU A 325 6.27 28.61 -6.23
N GLY A 326 5.89 27.72 -5.31
CA GLY A 326 5.40 28.10 -3.98
C GLY A 326 6.39 28.98 -3.22
N ASP A 327 7.68 28.63 -3.23
CA ASP A 327 8.75 29.41 -2.61
C ASP A 327 8.93 30.79 -3.26
N ASN A 328 8.71 30.91 -4.58
CA ASN A 328 8.72 32.19 -5.28
C ASN A 328 7.57 33.09 -4.82
N ILE A 329 6.37 32.54 -4.63
CA ILE A 329 5.19 33.26 -4.12
C ILE A 329 5.44 33.72 -2.67
N VAL A 330 5.95 32.83 -1.81
CA VAL A 330 6.32 33.16 -0.42
C VAL A 330 7.38 34.26 -0.39
N SER A 331 8.38 34.21 -1.27
CA SER A 331 9.41 35.24 -1.41
C SER A 331 8.86 36.57 -1.91
N ALA A 332 7.87 36.57 -2.81
CA ALA A 332 7.16 37.76 -3.24
C ALA A 332 6.37 38.40 -2.09
N ALA A 333 5.65 37.59 -1.33
CA ALA A 333 4.92 38.03 -0.15
C ALA A 333 5.82 38.60 0.94
N ARG A 334 6.95 37.95 1.24
CA ARG A 334 7.94 38.47 2.21
C ARG A 334 8.45 39.85 1.79
N ARG A 335 8.69 40.07 0.50
CA ARG A 335 9.07 41.40 -0.04
C ARG A 335 7.95 42.41 0.07
N ALA A 336 6.69 42.01 -0.08
CA ALA A 336 5.53 42.89 0.08
C ALA A 336 5.31 43.29 1.56
N ILE A 337 5.48 42.35 2.49
CA ILE A 337 5.48 42.61 3.94
C ILE A 337 6.53 43.67 4.31
N MET A 338 7.76 43.54 3.78
CA MET A 338 8.83 44.54 4.01
C MET A 338 8.49 45.93 3.46
N ARG A 339 7.55 46.02 2.52
CA ARG A 339 7.06 47.29 1.94
C ARG A 339 5.78 47.80 2.61
N HIS A 340 5.33 47.15 3.68
CA HIS A 340 4.03 47.39 4.32
C HIS A 340 2.84 47.25 3.36
N ASP A 341 3.01 46.47 2.29
CA ASP A 341 1.96 46.13 1.32
C ASP A 341 1.30 44.82 1.75
N TYR A 342 0.42 44.93 2.73
CA TYR A 342 -0.24 43.77 3.34
C TYR A 342 -1.36 43.19 2.46
N SER A 343 -1.84 43.90 1.44
CA SER A 343 -2.81 43.37 0.49
C SER A 343 -2.24 42.21 -0.33
N ALA A 344 -0.95 42.24 -0.68
CA ALA A 344 -0.28 41.14 -1.37
C ALA A 344 -0.06 39.89 -0.49
N VAL A 345 -0.30 39.98 0.82
CA VAL A 345 -0.28 38.82 1.73
C VAL A 345 -1.65 38.16 1.79
N LEU A 346 -2.73 38.95 1.65
CA LEU A 346 -4.10 38.45 1.60
C LEU A 346 -4.33 37.50 0.42
N THR A 347 -3.58 37.68 -0.66
CA THR A 347 -3.69 36.88 -1.88
C THR A 347 -3.09 35.47 -1.71
N ILE A 348 -2.26 35.20 -0.69
CA ILE A 348 -1.72 33.84 -0.43
C ILE A 348 -2.76 32.92 0.22
N PHE A 349 -3.74 33.46 0.94
CA PHE A 349 -4.69 32.64 1.70
C PHE A 349 -5.54 31.69 0.84
N PRO A 350 -6.00 32.08 -0.37
CA PRO A 350 -6.56 31.14 -1.33
C PRO A 350 -5.69 29.91 -1.60
N ILE A 351 -4.37 30.06 -1.71
CA ILE A 351 -3.43 28.93 -1.88
C ILE A 351 -3.45 28.02 -0.66
N LEU A 352 -3.33 28.59 0.55
CA LEU A 352 -3.34 27.81 1.80
C LEU A 352 -4.66 27.07 2.01
N ARG A 353 -5.78 27.72 1.65
CA ARG A 353 -7.12 27.10 1.68
C ARG A 353 -7.19 25.94 0.68
N HIS A 354 -6.74 26.17 -0.55
CA HIS A 354 -6.76 25.13 -1.58
C HIS A 354 -5.89 23.94 -1.19
N LEU A 355 -4.64 24.16 -0.78
CA LEU A 355 -3.74 23.10 -0.29
C LEU A 355 -4.36 22.25 0.83
N LYS A 356 -5.10 22.88 1.74
CA LYS A 356 -5.82 22.17 2.81
C LYS A 356 -6.96 21.29 2.26
N GLN A 357 -7.63 21.75 1.21
CA GLN A 357 -8.71 21.01 0.54
C GLN A 357 -8.17 19.86 -0.32
N THR A 358 -7.06 20.04 -1.05
CA THR A 358 -6.46 19.02 -1.91
C THR A 358 -5.64 17.97 -1.14
N LYS A 359 -5.23 18.26 0.10
CA LYS A 359 -4.39 17.36 0.91
C LYS A 359 -4.94 15.93 1.04
N PRO A 360 -6.23 15.69 1.36
CA PRO A 360 -6.77 14.33 1.47
C PRO A 360 -6.62 13.52 0.17
N ASP A 361 -6.83 14.15 -0.98
CA ASP A 361 -6.73 13.50 -2.28
C ASP A 361 -5.28 13.16 -2.63
N PHE A 362 -4.35 14.05 -2.30
CA PHE A 362 -2.92 13.80 -2.43
C PHE A 362 -2.46 12.68 -1.48
N ASP A 363 -2.88 12.72 -0.22
CA ASP A 363 -2.56 11.69 0.78
C ASP A 363 -3.15 10.32 0.36
N ALA A 364 -4.35 10.27 -0.23
CA ALA A 364 -4.94 9.05 -0.77
C ALA A 364 -4.17 8.51 -1.98
N THR A 365 -3.63 9.40 -2.82
CA THR A 365 -2.77 9.02 -3.96
C THR A 365 -1.44 8.42 -3.47
N LEU A 366 -0.96 8.85 -2.30
CA LEU A 366 0.26 8.37 -1.67
C LEU A 366 0.06 7.18 -0.71
N GLN A 367 -1.18 6.70 -0.49
CA GLN A 367 -1.48 5.71 0.55
C GLN A 367 -0.89 4.32 0.28
N ASN A 368 0.34 4.16 0.74
CA ASN A 368 0.86 3.03 1.51
C ASN A 368 1.89 3.62 2.51
N ASP A 369 1.41 4.53 3.35
CA ASP A 369 2.23 5.19 4.37
C ASP A 369 1.99 4.60 5.77
N PRO A 370 2.93 3.81 6.32
CA PRO A 370 2.92 3.39 7.71
C PRO A 370 3.40 4.51 8.65
N ASP A 371 2.83 5.72 8.52
CA ASP A 371 3.36 6.92 9.19
C ASP A 371 2.92 7.10 10.65
N LYS A 372 2.34 6.06 11.26
CA LYS A 372 1.89 6.15 12.67
C LYS A 372 3.03 5.97 13.66
N GLU A 373 4.13 5.31 13.30
CA GLU A 373 5.17 4.90 14.26
C GLU A 373 6.51 5.63 14.10
N TYR A 374 6.92 5.99 12.87
CA TYR A 374 8.24 6.61 12.63
C TYR A 374 8.34 8.06 13.12
N ASN A 375 7.22 8.81 13.13
CA ASN A 375 7.19 10.22 13.53
C ASN A 375 6.91 10.44 15.03
N MET A 376 6.91 9.38 15.85
CA MET A 376 6.68 9.47 17.29
C MET A 376 8.00 9.35 18.07
N PRO A 377 8.32 10.30 18.98
CA PRO A 377 9.55 10.24 19.74
C PRO A 377 9.54 9.07 20.73
N LYS A 378 10.49 8.14 20.62
CA LYS A 378 10.54 6.92 21.45
C LYS A 378 10.61 7.20 22.96
N ASP A 379 11.15 8.35 23.34
CA ASP A 379 11.33 8.81 24.72
C ASP A 379 10.15 9.64 25.26
N GLY A 380 9.13 9.92 24.43
CA GLY A 380 8.01 10.77 24.80
C GLY A 380 8.35 12.25 24.94
N THR A 381 9.44 12.75 24.35
CA THR A 381 9.80 14.18 24.39
C THR A 381 8.79 15.07 23.63
N VAL A 382 9.03 16.39 23.62
CA VAL A 382 8.21 17.37 22.89
C VAL A 382 8.23 17.03 21.40
N HIS A 383 7.04 16.95 20.79
CA HIS A 383 6.90 16.67 19.36
C HIS A 383 7.19 17.92 18.53
N GLU A 384 7.85 17.76 17.38
CA GLU A 384 8.13 18.86 16.44
C GLU A 384 6.88 19.66 16.03
N LEU A 385 5.73 19.00 15.86
CA LEU A 385 4.44 19.65 15.59
C LEU A 385 4.10 20.71 16.65
N THR A 386 4.41 20.45 17.92
CA THR A 386 4.16 21.38 19.02
C THR A 386 5.05 22.60 18.93
N SER A 387 6.36 22.40 18.73
CA SER A 387 7.30 23.53 18.57
C SER A 387 6.98 24.37 17.33
N ASN A 388 6.64 23.73 16.21
CA ASN A 388 6.32 24.42 14.96
C ASN A 388 5.01 25.22 15.07
N ALA A 389 3.98 24.65 15.69
CA ALA A 389 2.72 25.33 15.93
C ALA A 389 2.91 26.56 16.84
N ILE A 390 3.69 26.43 17.91
CA ILE A 390 4.00 27.55 18.79
C ILE A 390 4.82 28.62 18.07
N LEU A 391 5.84 28.24 17.28
CA LEU A 391 6.64 29.17 16.50
C LEU A 391 5.78 29.97 15.52
N PHE A 392 4.86 29.29 14.82
CA PHE A 392 3.90 29.95 13.94
C PHE A 392 3.04 30.97 14.68
N LEU A 393 2.47 30.58 15.84
CA LEU A 393 1.66 31.48 16.65
C LEU A 393 2.46 32.69 17.15
N GLN A 394 3.74 32.50 17.51
CA GLN A 394 4.63 33.59 17.90
C GLN A 394 4.92 34.54 16.73
N GLN A 395 5.16 34.02 15.52
CA GLN A 395 5.33 34.85 14.32
C GLN A 395 4.06 35.61 13.95
N LEU A 396 2.88 35.05 14.23
CA LEU A 396 1.61 35.73 14.03
C LEU A 396 1.45 36.98 14.92
N LEU A 397 2.17 37.05 16.05
CA LEU A 397 2.13 38.22 16.94
C LEU A 397 2.66 39.49 16.25
N ASP A 398 3.61 39.38 15.31
CA ASP A 398 4.16 40.53 14.58
C ASP A 398 3.13 41.17 13.63
N PHE A 399 2.05 40.43 13.32
CA PHE A 399 1.04 40.81 12.34
C PHE A 399 -0.38 40.81 12.91
N GLN A 400 -0.54 41.01 14.23
CA GLN A 400 -1.85 40.92 14.90
C GLN A 400 -2.94 41.78 14.26
N GLU A 401 -2.63 43.04 13.93
CA GLU A 401 -3.60 43.96 13.31
C GLU A 401 -4.03 43.46 11.92
N THR A 402 -3.08 43.07 11.08
CA THR A 402 -3.32 42.55 9.74
C THR A 402 -4.09 41.23 9.78
N ALA A 403 -3.68 40.28 10.63
CA ALA A 403 -4.31 38.98 10.78
C ALA A 403 -5.74 39.12 11.34
N GLY A 404 -5.96 40.00 12.31
CA GLY A 404 -7.28 40.28 12.86
C GLY A 404 -8.21 40.98 11.85
N ALA A 405 -7.71 41.94 11.08
CA ALA A 405 -8.48 42.61 10.02
C ALA A 405 -8.86 41.64 8.91
N MET A 406 -7.95 40.74 8.55
CA MET A 406 -8.22 39.67 7.58
C MET A 406 -9.31 38.72 8.07
N LEU A 407 -9.20 38.21 9.31
CA LEU A 407 -10.23 37.33 9.88
C LEU A 407 -11.61 38.02 9.89
N ALA A 408 -11.65 39.31 10.22
CA ALA A 408 -12.88 40.11 10.18
C ALA A 408 -13.46 40.24 8.77
N SER A 409 -12.62 40.41 7.73
CA SER A 409 -13.07 40.50 6.34
C SER A 409 -13.69 39.20 5.79
N GLN A 410 -13.40 38.05 6.40
CA GLN A 410 -13.94 36.75 5.97
C GLN A 410 -15.29 36.40 6.60
N GLU A 411 -15.63 36.95 7.77
CA GLU A 411 -16.91 36.67 8.42
C GLU A 411 -18.07 37.51 7.87
N SER A 412 -17.82 38.57 7.09
CA SER A 412 -18.87 39.40 6.51
C SER A 412 -18.45 40.07 5.20
N SER A 413 -19.33 40.08 4.20
CA SER A 413 -19.12 40.67 2.85
C SER A 413 -18.95 42.20 2.84
N SER A 414 -18.75 42.83 3.99
CA SER A 414 -18.59 44.27 4.16
C SER A 414 -17.13 44.68 4.24
N SER A 415 -16.84 45.87 3.72
CA SER A 415 -15.49 46.43 3.65
C SER A 415 -14.78 46.46 5.01
N ALA A 416 -13.52 46.01 5.02
CA ALA A 416 -12.64 45.92 6.20
C ALA A 416 -12.49 47.24 7.00
N SER A 417 -12.85 48.38 6.41
CA SER A 417 -12.76 49.72 7.01
C SER A 417 -13.80 50.01 8.11
N SER A 418 -14.77 49.12 8.37
CA SER A 418 -15.84 49.35 9.35
C SER A 418 -15.68 48.57 10.66
N TYR A 419 -14.67 47.70 10.80
CA TYR A 419 -14.52 46.87 12.00
C TYR A 419 -13.74 47.61 13.10
N SER A 420 -14.21 47.50 14.35
CA SER A 420 -13.43 48.00 15.47
C SER A 420 -12.19 47.14 15.67
N SER A 421 -11.06 47.78 16.01
CA SER A 421 -9.81 47.08 16.39
C SER A 421 -10.05 46.00 17.46
N GLU A 422 -11.01 46.22 18.36
CA GLU A 422 -11.41 45.26 19.39
C GLU A 422 -12.08 43.99 18.82
N PHE A 423 -12.90 44.11 17.77
CA PHE A 423 -13.55 42.98 17.11
C PHE A 423 -12.52 42.08 16.42
N SER A 424 -11.63 42.66 15.62
CA SER A 424 -10.52 41.97 14.96
C SER A 424 -9.60 41.25 15.96
N ARG A 425 -9.31 41.90 17.09
CA ARG A 425 -8.50 41.29 18.17
C ARG A 425 -9.21 40.10 18.83
N LYS A 426 -10.52 40.15 19.03
CA LYS A 426 -11.32 39.01 19.55
C LYS A 426 -11.38 37.84 18.57
N LEU A 427 -11.49 38.10 17.27
CA LEU A 427 -11.43 37.06 16.24
C LEU A 427 -10.07 36.37 16.22
N LEU A 428 -8.99 37.14 16.24
CA LEU A 428 -7.63 36.60 16.31
C LEU A 428 -7.42 35.75 17.58
N SER A 429 -7.87 36.23 18.74
CA SER A 429 -7.85 35.46 20.00
C SER A 429 -8.58 34.12 19.87
N THR A 430 -9.77 34.12 19.27
CA THR A 430 -10.58 32.91 19.04
C THR A 430 -9.89 31.95 18.07
N TYR A 431 -9.29 32.47 17.00
CA TYR A 431 -8.54 31.69 16.03
C TYR A 431 -7.33 31.00 16.68
N ILE A 432 -6.51 31.73 17.43
CA ILE A 432 -5.34 31.19 18.12
C ILE A 432 -5.76 30.11 19.12
N TYR A 433 -6.81 30.35 19.91
CA TYR A 433 -7.34 29.35 20.82
C TYR A 433 -7.81 28.07 20.09
N LYS A 434 -8.45 28.22 18.93
CA LYS A 434 -8.84 27.08 18.08
C LYS A 434 -7.63 26.30 17.56
N VAL A 435 -6.56 26.97 17.16
CA VAL A 435 -5.29 26.32 16.76
C VAL A 435 -4.70 25.51 17.92
N LEU A 436 -4.65 26.08 19.12
CA LEU A 436 -4.18 25.40 20.33
C LEU A 436 -5.04 24.17 20.68
N GLY A 437 -6.37 24.28 20.59
CA GLY A 437 -7.29 23.16 20.80
C GLY A 437 -7.11 22.04 19.76
N ASN A 438 -6.90 22.40 18.49
CA ASN A 438 -6.60 21.43 17.43
C ASN A 438 -5.26 20.71 17.66
N LEU A 439 -4.24 21.45 18.10
CA LEU A 439 -2.94 20.88 18.48
C LEU A 439 -3.11 19.89 19.65
N GLN A 440 -3.85 20.27 20.69
CA GLN A 440 -4.13 19.40 21.83
C GLN A 440 -4.85 18.09 21.41
N LEU A 441 -5.86 18.18 20.55
CA LEU A 441 -6.57 17.02 20.02
C LEU A 441 -5.65 16.11 19.20
N ASN A 442 -4.78 16.71 18.36
CA ASN A 442 -3.81 15.96 17.56
C ASN A 442 -2.81 15.21 18.45
N LEU A 443 -2.26 15.89 19.46
CA LEU A 443 -1.35 15.29 20.44
C LEU A 443 -2.01 14.15 21.22
N SER A 444 -3.26 14.33 21.64
CA SER A 444 -4.04 13.27 22.30
C SER A 444 -4.25 12.04 21.42
N ASN A 445 -4.45 12.24 20.12
CA ASN A 445 -4.57 11.12 19.18
C ASN A 445 -3.22 10.45 18.90
N LYS A 446 -2.15 11.23 18.76
CA LYS A 446 -0.78 10.72 18.59
C LYS A 446 -0.30 9.93 19.80
N ALA A 447 -0.62 10.38 21.01
CA ALA A 447 -0.26 9.67 22.24
C ALA A 447 -0.80 8.23 22.28
N LYS A 448 -1.89 7.92 21.58
CA LYS A 448 -2.45 6.55 21.52
C LYS A 448 -1.52 5.54 20.83
N VAL A 449 -0.51 6.00 20.09
CA VAL A 449 0.49 5.14 19.42
C VAL A 449 1.35 4.40 20.44
N TYR A 450 1.76 5.04 21.54
CA TYR A 450 2.56 4.33 22.55
C TYR A 450 1.74 3.23 23.19
N GLU A 451 2.31 2.04 23.39
CA GLU A 451 1.62 0.95 24.08
C GLU A 451 1.47 1.23 25.57
N ASP A 452 2.52 1.75 26.22
CA ASP A 452 2.56 2.04 27.65
C ASP A 452 1.75 3.31 27.99
N PRO A 453 0.65 3.22 28.77
CA PRO A 453 -0.15 4.37 29.18
C PRO A 453 0.62 5.45 29.93
N ALA A 454 1.69 5.11 30.65
CA ALA A 454 2.50 6.07 31.38
C ALA A 454 3.44 6.85 30.46
N LEU A 455 3.93 6.23 29.38
CA LEU A 455 4.65 6.95 28.32
C LEU A 455 3.71 7.92 27.58
N ARG A 456 2.45 7.55 27.36
CA ARG A 456 1.42 8.47 26.83
C ARG A 456 1.29 9.71 27.69
N ALA A 457 1.21 9.51 29.01
CA ALA A 457 1.07 10.58 29.98
C ALA A 457 2.32 11.49 30.02
N VAL A 458 3.53 10.92 30.01
CA VAL A 458 4.79 11.69 29.93
C VAL A 458 4.85 12.53 28.65
N PHE A 459 4.47 11.95 27.51
CA PHE A 459 4.42 12.67 26.25
C PHE A 459 3.45 13.86 26.27
N LEU A 460 2.22 13.65 26.74
CA LEU A 460 1.22 14.71 26.84
C LEU A 460 1.65 15.79 27.84
N HIS A 461 2.19 15.39 29.00
CA HIS A 461 2.77 16.29 29.99
C HIS A 461 3.83 17.20 29.37
N ASN A 462 4.82 16.63 28.67
CA ASN A 462 5.91 17.39 28.05
C ASN A 462 5.39 18.43 27.05
N ASN A 463 4.45 18.03 26.18
CA ASN A 463 3.92 18.91 25.15
C ASN A 463 3.01 20.00 25.75
N TYR A 464 2.16 19.67 26.73
CA TYR A 464 1.31 20.66 27.40
C TYR A 464 2.12 21.66 28.23
N ASN A 465 3.15 21.21 28.94
CA ASN A 465 4.06 22.11 29.64
C ASN A 465 4.83 23.01 28.66
N TYR A 466 5.30 22.48 27.53
CA TYR A 466 5.95 23.29 26.50
C TYR A 466 5.03 24.36 25.92
N ILE A 467 3.77 24.02 25.62
CA ILE A 467 2.76 24.98 25.16
C ILE A 467 2.55 26.06 26.21
N LEU A 468 2.28 25.67 27.46
CA LEU A 468 2.02 26.62 28.56
C LEU A 468 3.20 27.59 28.77
N LYS A 469 4.41 27.06 28.93
CA LYS A 469 5.63 27.88 29.11
C LYS A 469 5.89 28.79 27.90
N SER A 470 5.54 28.36 26.68
CA SER A 470 5.72 29.19 25.48
C SER A 470 4.68 30.30 25.38
N LEU A 471 3.43 30.04 25.80
CA LEU A 471 2.41 31.06 25.93
C LEU A 471 2.80 32.08 27.00
N GLU A 472 3.30 31.65 28.16
CA GLU A 472 3.76 32.53 29.26
C GLU A 472 4.96 33.40 28.87
N LYS A 473 5.86 32.90 28.02
CA LYS A 473 7.04 33.64 27.53
C LYS A 473 6.72 34.68 26.45
N SER A 474 5.50 34.70 25.91
CA SER A 474 5.11 35.56 24.80
C SER A 474 3.83 36.32 25.10
N GLU A 475 3.47 37.30 24.25
CA GLU A 475 2.20 38.01 24.39
C GLU A 475 0.98 37.15 24.01
N LEU A 476 1.20 35.91 23.54
CA LEU A 476 0.14 34.97 23.20
C LEU A 476 -0.80 34.70 24.36
N ILE A 477 -0.29 34.59 25.60
CA ILE A 477 -1.14 34.33 26.76
C ILE A 477 -2.13 35.48 26.98
N GLN A 478 -1.71 36.73 26.80
CA GLN A 478 -2.59 37.89 26.96
C GLN A 478 -3.56 38.01 25.78
N LEU A 479 -3.12 37.67 24.57
CA LEU A 479 -3.96 37.68 23.39
C LEU A 479 -5.07 36.63 23.48
N VAL A 480 -4.75 35.39 23.86
CA VAL A 480 -5.74 34.32 24.06
C VAL A 480 -6.68 34.61 25.23
N ALA A 481 -6.18 35.25 26.28
CA ALA A 481 -6.99 35.66 27.44
C ALA A 481 -8.08 36.70 27.09
N VAL A 482 -8.02 37.35 25.92
CA VAL A 482 -9.08 38.26 25.42
C VAL A 482 -10.41 37.52 25.32
N THR A 483 -10.41 36.27 24.84
CA THR A 483 -11.63 35.44 24.76
C THR A 483 -11.65 34.30 25.78
N HIS A 484 -10.51 33.79 26.21
CA HIS A 484 -10.38 32.62 27.09
C HIS A 484 -9.58 32.92 28.35
N LYS A 485 -10.20 33.63 29.31
CA LYS A 485 -9.55 34.16 30.53
C LYS A 485 -8.83 33.13 31.41
N LYS A 486 -9.22 31.86 31.35
CA LYS A 486 -8.69 30.77 32.21
C LYS A 486 -7.73 29.83 31.49
N VAL A 487 -7.24 30.18 30.30
CA VAL A 487 -6.40 29.29 29.48
C VAL A 487 -5.18 28.75 30.23
N GLU A 488 -4.53 29.60 31.05
CA GLU A 488 -3.38 29.18 31.87
C GLU A 488 -3.77 28.09 32.89
N GLY A 489 -4.86 28.31 33.63
CA GLY A 489 -5.38 27.35 34.60
C GLY A 489 -5.78 26.02 33.95
N SER A 490 -6.42 26.08 32.78
CA SER A 490 -6.80 24.87 32.03
C SER A 490 -5.60 24.03 31.62
N TYR A 491 -4.51 24.64 31.16
CA TYR A 491 -3.28 23.88 30.87
C TYR A 491 -2.62 23.32 32.12
N ARG A 492 -2.61 24.07 33.25
CA ARG A 492 -2.09 23.56 34.52
C ARG A 492 -2.87 22.33 35.01
N GLU A 493 -4.20 22.33 34.88
CA GLU A 493 -5.06 21.18 35.21
C GLU A 493 -4.73 19.96 34.33
N LEU A 494 -4.54 20.16 33.02
CA LEU A 494 -4.15 19.08 32.09
C LEU A 494 -2.78 18.49 32.44
N ILE A 495 -1.79 19.35 32.74
CA ILE A 495 -0.44 18.93 33.11
C ILE A 495 -0.48 18.09 34.40
N GLU A 496 -1.23 18.53 35.41
CA GLU A 496 -1.39 17.82 36.68
C GLU A 496 -2.10 16.47 36.49
N GLN A 497 -3.14 16.42 35.64
CA GLN A 497 -3.83 15.18 35.30
C GLN A 497 -2.88 14.15 34.67
N GLU A 498 -1.98 14.57 33.78
CA GLU A 498 -1.02 13.65 33.17
C GLU A 498 0.07 13.21 34.14
N ILE A 499 0.50 14.06 35.08
CA ILE A 499 1.39 13.64 36.19
C ILE A 499 0.73 12.53 37.01
N GLN A 500 -0.55 12.67 37.33
CA GLN A 500 -1.30 11.64 38.07
C GLN A 500 -1.46 10.35 37.27
N ASN A 501 -1.68 10.43 35.96
CA ASN A 501 -1.72 9.25 35.08
C ASN A 501 -0.38 8.52 35.06
N TYR A 502 0.74 9.24 34.95
CA TYR A 502 2.08 8.67 35.05
C TYR A 502 2.32 7.98 36.40
N GLN A 503 1.94 8.62 37.52
CA GLN A 503 2.12 8.07 38.87
C GLN A 503 1.38 6.74 39.07
N ARG A 504 0.30 6.46 38.34
CA ARG A 504 -0.39 5.15 38.39
C ARG A 504 0.49 3.99 37.96
N SER A 505 1.50 4.21 37.12
CA SER A 505 2.47 3.17 36.73
C SER A 505 3.27 2.61 37.90
N TRP A 506 3.37 3.37 38.99
CA TRP A 506 4.09 2.98 40.20
C TRP A 506 3.23 2.16 41.17
N LEU A 507 1.91 2.05 40.94
CA LEU A 507 1.04 1.22 41.76
C LEU A 507 1.46 -0.25 41.72
N ARG A 508 1.92 -0.77 40.57
CA ARG A 508 2.44 -2.14 40.46
C ARG A 508 3.62 -2.42 41.39
N VAL A 509 4.38 -1.39 41.78
CA VAL A 509 5.52 -1.49 42.70
C VAL A 509 5.05 -1.27 44.14
N THR A 510 4.28 -0.20 44.39
CA THR A 510 3.85 0.18 45.74
C THR A 510 2.79 -0.73 46.33
N GLU A 511 2.00 -1.44 45.51
CA GLU A 511 1.01 -2.43 45.97
C GLU A 511 1.66 -3.57 46.76
N HIS A 512 2.88 -3.97 46.40
CA HIS A 512 3.63 -4.99 47.13
C HIS A 512 3.99 -4.53 48.56
N LEU A 513 4.15 -3.22 48.76
CA LEU A 513 4.48 -2.60 50.05
C LEU A 513 3.26 -2.39 50.96
N THR A 514 2.05 -2.57 50.44
CA THR A 514 0.83 -2.39 51.23
C THR A 514 0.69 -3.47 52.32
N GLU A 515 -0.06 -3.12 53.37
CA GLU A 515 -0.38 -4.03 54.47
C GLU A 515 -1.32 -5.18 54.08
N ARG A 516 -1.88 -5.13 52.87
CA ARG A 516 -2.78 -6.16 52.37
C ARG A 516 -2.09 -7.52 52.37
N ASN A 517 -2.75 -8.50 52.96
CA ASN A 517 -2.30 -9.90 53.10
C ASN A 517 -1.08 -10.11 54.01
N ILE A 518 -0.66 -9.11 54.80
CA ILE A 518 0.38 -9.29 55.82
C ILE A 518 -0.30 -9.68 57.16
N PRO A 519 0.01 -10.85 57.75
CA PRO A 519 -0.54 -11.24 59.04
C PRO A 519 -0.17 -10.25 60.15
N ALA A 520 -1.05 -10.05 61.13
CA ALA A 520 -0.71 -9.29 62.33
C ALA A 520 0.31 -10.09 63.17
N PHE A 521 1.51 -9.54 63.35
CA PHE A 521 2.59 -10.22 64.05
C PHE A 521 2.49 -10.01 65.56
N GLN A 522 2.40 -11.09 66.34
CA GLN A 522 2.57 -11.04 67.78
C GLN A 522 4.06 -11.22 68.13
N PRO A 523 4.68 -10.32 68.93
CA PRO A 523 6.07 -10.44 69.35
C PRO A 523 6.35 -11.80 70.00
N GLY A 524 7.37 -12.52 69.53
CA GLY A 524 7.81 -13.81 70.09
C GLY A 524 7.16 -15.07 69.49
N THR A 525 6.19 -14.94 68.58
CA THR A 525 5.62 -16.10 67.86
C THR A 525 6.41 -16.45 66.60
N LYS A 526 6.71 -17.75 66.39
CA LYS A 526 7.36 -18.23 65.15
C LYS A 526 6.34 -18.19 64.01
N LEU A 527 6.71 -17.53 62.90
CA LEU A 527 5.89 -17.51 61.69
C LEU A 527 5.63 -18.91 61.13
N LYS A 528 4.49 -19.08 60.46
CA LYS A 528 4.20 -20.25 59.63
C LYS A 528 4.91 -20.12 58.27
N ASP A 529 5.14 -21.25 57.59
CA ASP A 529 5.79 -21.25 56.26
C ASP A 529 5.07 -20.37 55.23
N LYS A 530 3.74 -20.40 55.22
CA LYS A 530 2.91 -19.57 54.33
C LYS A 530 3.12 -18.07 54.59
N GLU A 531 3.24 -17.65 55.85
CA GLU A 531 3.43 -16.25 56.23
C GLU A 531 4.82 -15.74 55.85
N ARG A 532 5.85 -16.58 56.05
CA ARG A 532 7.20 -16.31 55.55
C ARG A 532 7.22 -16.15 54.03
N GLN A 533 6.49 -16.99 53.32
CA GLN A 533 6.44 -16.96 51.86
C GLN A 533 5.80 -15.67 51.35
N ILE A 534 4.71 -15.20 51.97
CA ILE A 534 4.07 -13.93 51.60
C ILE A 534 5.04 -12.74 51.73
N ILE A 535 5.83 -12.68 52.81
CA ILE A 535 6.83 -11.61 52.99
C ILE A 535 7.90 -11.69 51.90
N LYS A 536 8.40 -12.90 51.60
CA LYS A 536 9.37 -13.12 50.51
C LYS A 536 8.83 -12.69 49.16
N ASP A 537 7.58 -13.02 48.86
CA ASP A 537 6.93 -12.68 47.59
C ASP A 537 6.70 -11.17 47.45
N LYS A 538 6.38 -10.47 48.54
CA LYS A 538 6.29 -9.01 48.57
C LYS A 538 7.64 -8.32 48.31
N PHE A 539 8.70 -8.75 48.99
CA PHE A 539 10.05 -8.23 48.72
C PHE A 539 10.49 -8.51 47.28
N LYS A 540 10.24 -9.74 46.79
CA LYS A 540 10.58 -10.11 45.42
C LYS A 540 9.80 -9.27 44.40
N GLY A 541 8.48 -9.15 44.56
CA GLY A 541 7.63 -8.36 43.67
C GLY A 541 7.99 -6.88 43.66
N PHE A 542 8.32 -6.30 44.82
CA PHE A 542 8.83 -4.93 44.88
C PHE A 542 10.16 -4.78 44.16
N ASN A 543 11.15 -5.64 44.44
CA ASN A 543 12.48 -5.54 43.83
C ASN A 543 12.41 -5.72 42.31
N ASP A 544 11.76 -6.79 41.85
CA ASP A 544 11.63 -7.11 40.42
C ASP A 544 10.84 -6.00 39.70
N GLY A 545 9.74 -5.52 40.30
CA GLY A 545 8.92 -4.44 39.74
C GLY A 545 9.63 -3.08 39.70
N LEU A 546 10.43 -2.75 40.72
CA LEU A 546 11.25 -1.53 40.75
C LEU A 546 12.33 -1.58 39.67
N GLU A 547 13.08 -2.69 39.58
CA GLU A 547 14.13 -2.90 38.57
C GLU A 547 13.57 -2.80 37.14
N GLU A 548 12.45 -3.46 36.88
CA GLU A 548 11.77 -3.42 35.58
C GLU A 548 11.28 -2.01 35.23
N LEU A 549 10.60 -1.35 36.18
CA LEU A 549 10.08 -0.01 35.97
C LEU A 549 11.21 0.98 35.69
N CYS A 550 12.27 0.98 36.50
CA CYS A 550 13.41 1.86 36.29
C CYS A 550 14.09 1.58 34.95
N LYS A 551 14.24 0.32 34.56
CA LYS A 551 14.83 -0.05 33.26
C LYS A 551 14.04 0.49 32.07
N ILE A 552 12.70 0.43 32.14
CA ILE A 552 11.83 0.95 31.08
C ILE A 552 11.86 2.48 31.06
N GLN A 553 11.65 3.11 32.21
CA GLN A 553 11.47 4.57 32.32
C GLN A 553 12.77 5.36 32.23
N GLN A 554 13.92 4.71 32.36
CA GLN A 554 15.22 5.35 32.13
C GLN A 554 15.38 5.87 30.68
N GLY A 555 14.70 5.24 29.71
CA GLY A 555 14.70 5.68 28.31
C GLY A 555 13.71 6.80 27.98
N TRP A 556 12.96 7.32 28.97
CA TRP A 556 11.97 8.38 28.75
C TRP A 556 12.56 9.75 29.07
N ALA A 557 11.99 10.82 28.49
CA ALA A 557 12.50 12.18 28.68
C ALA A 557 11.47 13.10 29.33
N VAL A 558 11.94 13.96 30.25
CA VAL A 558 11.22 15.15 30.72
C VAL A 558 12.16 16.35 30.56
N PRO A 559 12.06 17.09 29.43
CA PRO A 559 13.03 18.13 29.09
C PRO A 559 13.03 19.32 30.06
N ASP A 560 11.86 19.69 30.57
CA ASP A 560 11.71 20.78 31.54
C ASP A 560 12.27 20.34 32.91
N LYS A 561 13.32 21.03 33.35
CA LYS A 561 14.03 20.69 34.59
C LYS A 561 13.15 20.85 35.83
N GLU A 562 12.33 21.90 35.90
CA GLU A 562 11.46 22.14 37.07
C GLU A 562 10.42 21.03 37.20
N GLN A 563 9.80 20.64 36.09
CA GLN A 563 8.84 19.54 36.06
C GLN A 563 9.51 18.20 36.38
N ARG A 564 10.66 17.92 35.79
CA ARG A 564 11.41 16.68 36.04
C ARG A 564 11.76 16.52 37.52
N ASP A 565 12.32 17.57 38.12
CA ASP A 565 12.72 17.55 39.53
C ASP A 565 11.50 17.41 40.45
N ALA A 566 10.37 18.06 40.11
CA ALA A 566 9.10 17.92 40.85
C ALA A 566 8.51 16.51 40.76
N ILE A 567 8.47 15.91 39.57
CA ILE A 567 7.97 14.53 39.35
C ILE A 567 8.85 13.53 40.11
N ARG A 568 10.18 13.64 40.00
CA ARG A 568 11.12 12.80 40.76
C ARG A 568 10.90 12.94 42.26
N GLN A 569 10.80 14.17 42.77
CA GLN A 569 10.63 14.41 44.20
C GLN A 569 9.31 13.85 44.73
N ALA A 570 8.21 14.02 43.99
CA ALA A 570 6.91 13.44 44.34
C ALA A 570 6.98 11.91 44.40
N GLN A 571 7.61 11.30 43.40
CA GLN A 571 7.73 9.84 43.32
C GLN A 571 8.64 9.28 44.41
N LYS A 572 9.79 9.92 44.67
CA LYS A 572 10.70 9.58 45.77
C LYS A 572 9.95 9.56 47.09
N ARG A 573 9.18 10.61 47.38
CA ARG A 573 8.43 10.71 48.62
C ARG A 573 7.47 9.54 48.79
N VAL A 574 6.63 9.26 47.78
CA VAL A 574 5.62 8.21 47.86
C VAL A 574 6.24 6.81 48.03
N VAL A 575 7.26 6.49 47.23
CA VAL A 575 7.86 5.14 47.24
C VAL A 575 8.73 4.92 48.47
N SER A 576 9.56 5.90 48.84
CA SER A 576 10.49 5.77 49.96
C SER A 576 9.78 5.74 51.31
N GLU A 577 8.73 6.55 51.51
CA GLU A 577 7.91 6.51 52.73
C GLU A 577 7.25 5.13 52.89
N ALA A 578 6.65 4.61 51.81
CA ALA A 578 6.05 3.27 51.81
C ALA A 578 7.08 2.16 52.05
N TYR A 579 8.25 2.24 51.43
CA TYR A 579 9.30 1.23 51.56
C TYR A 579 9.94 1.25 52.95
N ARG A 580 10.21 2.42 53.52
CA ARG A 580 10.72 2.56 54.90
C ARG A 580 9.74 1.95 55.91
N ALA A 581 8.45 2.24 55.78
CA ALA A 581 7.42 1.66 56.64
C ALA A 581 7.38 0.13 56.53
N PHE A 582 7.48 -0.41 55.30
CA PHE A 582 7.52 -1.84 55.06
C PHE A 582 8.78 -2.51 55.65
N LEU A 583 9.96 -1.90 55.47
CA LEU A 583 11.24 -2.37 56.03
C LEU A 583 11.20 -2.39 57.57
N GLN A 584 10.75 -1.30 58.20
CA GLN A 584 10.66 -1.21 59.67
C GLN A 584 9.77 -2.32 60.24
N ARG A 585 8.66 -2.63 59.56
CA ARG A 585 7.74 -3.69 59.98
C ARG A 585 8.38 -5.08 59.86
N CYS A 586 9.20 -5.30 58.84
CA CYS A 586 9.88 -6.59 58.62
C CYS A 586 11.19 -6.74 59.41
N ALA A 587 11.76 -5.66 59.94
CA ALA A 587 13.09 -5.65 60.57
C ALA A 587 13.25 -6.67 61.71
N ASN A 588 12.20 -6.87 62.52
CA ASN A 588 12.22 -7.77 63.68
C ASN A 588 11.66 -9.17 63.39
N ILE A 589 11.46 -9.51 62.11
CA ILE A 589 10.78 -10.74 61.68
C ILE A 589 11.77 -11.69 61.02
N SER A 590 12.00 -12.85 61.64
CA SER A 590 12.84 -13.91 61.05
C SER A 590 12.07 -14.72 59.99
N PHE A 591 11.93 -14.17 58.77
CA PHE A 591 11.20 -14.82 57.66
C PHE A 591 12.09 -15.64 56.70
N THR A 592 13.41 -15.49 56.75
CA THR A 592 14.35 -16.17 55.83
C THR A 592 15.68 -16.44 56.50
N LYS A 593 16.40 -17.47 56.02
CA LYS A 593 17.79 -17.76 56.40
C LYS A 593 18.81 -16.93 55.60
N ASN A 594 18.37 -16.33 54.49
CA ASN A 594 19.20 -15.53 53.58
C ASN A 594 18.58 -14.12 53.42
N PRO A 595 18.77 -13.20 54.37
CA PRO A 595 18.15 -11.86 54.34
C PRO A 595 18.59 -11.00 53.16
N GLU A 596 19.85 -11.10 52.75
CA GLU A 596 20.47 -10.33 51.66
C GLU A 596 19.78 -10.54 50.30
N LYS A 597 19.18 -11.72 50.09
CA LYS A 597 18.43 -12.01 48.86
C LYS A 597 17.19 -11.11 48.70
N TYR A 598 16.61 -10.64 49.80
CA TYR A 598 15.34 -9.91 49.85
C TYR A 598 15.54 -8.43 50.19
N HIS A 599 16.46 -8.11 51.10
CA HIS A 599 16.87 -6.74 51.42
C HIS A 599 17.96 -6.27 50.43
N ARG A 600 17.60 -6.18 49.15
CA ARG A 600 18.54 -5.79 48.08
C ARG A 600 18.87 -4.29 48.10
N TYR A 601 17.93 -3.47 48.55
CA TYR A 601 18.01 -2.01 48.47
C TYR A 601 17.75 -1.38 49.83
N SER A 602 18.47 -0.32 50.16
CA SER A 602 18.07 0.62 51.21
C SER A 602 17.04 1.63 50.66
N ALA A 603 16.36 2.35 51.55
CA ALA A 603 15.42 3.38 51.11
C ALA A 603 16.11 4.50 50.31
N GLU A 604 17.35 4.83 50.69
CA GLU A 604 18.20 5.82 50.02
C GLU A 604 18.61 5.32 48.63
N GLN A 605 18.94 4.03 48.48
CA GLN A 605 19.23 3.45 47.16
C GLN A 605 18.02 3.46 46.23
N VAL A 606 16.80 3.26 46.75
CA VAL A 606 15.56 3.40 45.97
C VAL A 606 15.37 4.84 45.51
N GLU A 607 15.64 5.83 46.37
CA GLU A 607 15.60 7.24 46.00
C GLU A 607 16.63 7.58 44.91
N GLU A 608 17.86 7.08 45.01
CA GLU A 608 18.91 7.24 43.99
C GLU A 608 18.52 6.62 42.63
N MET A 609 17.80 5.48 42.64
CA MET A 609 17.29 4.88 41.41
C MET A 609 16.23 5.76 40.73
N ILE A 610 15.36 6.40 41.52
CA ILE A 610 14.34 7.33 41.00
C ILE A 610 15.00 8.60 40.45
N ASP A 611 16.07 9.08 41.09
CA ASP A 611 16.79 10.27 40.64
C ASP A 611 17.44 10.12 39.26
N LYS A 612 17.72 8.90 38.82
CA LYS A 612 18.28 8.59 37.49
C LYS A 612 17.22 8.55 36.37
N LEU A 613 15.93 8.55 36.70
CA LEU A 613 14.86 8.47 35.68
C LEU A 613 14.70 9.80 34.97
N PHE A 614 14.57 9.82 33.64
CA PHE A 614 14.45 11.04 32.83
C PHE A 614 15.75 11.86 32.68
N ASP A 615 16.91 11.30 32.99
CA ASP A 615 18.19 11.96 32.71
C ASP A 615 18.49 11.91 31.20
N THR A 616 18.68 13.07 30.59
CA THR A 616 19.01 13.23 29.15
C THR A 616 20.45 12.83 28.81
N SER A 617 21.16 12.15 29.73
CA SER A 617 22.58 11.77 29.62
C SER A 617 22.83 10.26 29.51
N ALA A 618 21.76 9.46 29.37
CA ALA A 618 21.82 8.01 29.28
C ALA A 618 21.70 7.51 27.84
#